data_AF-K1RT16-F1
#
_entry.id   AF-K1RT16-F1
#
_cell.length_a   1.000
_cell.length_b   1.000
_cell.length_c   1.000
_cell.angle_alpha   90.00
_cell.angle_beta   90.00
_cell.angle_gamma   90.00
#
_symmetry.space_group_name_H-M   'P 1'
#
loop_
_entity.id
_entity.type
_entity.pdbx_description
1 polymer ?
#
loop_
_entity_poly.entity_id
_entity_poly.type
_entity_poly.pdbx_seq_one_letter_code
_entity_poly.pdbx_strand_id
1 'polypeptide(L)'
;MLYYIEQDSNTFNQYNEVMSVALVTNEQVIKALRNYNPWWRNPSAAKEEDRPQHRVAYHETLRIMQHKTIRRFAVLSGARRVGKTTILYQIINHLIDNGVNPRNIFY
;
A
#
# COMPACT_ATOMS: atom_id res chain seq x y z
N MET A 1 -20.01 -5.26 10.98
CA MET A 1 -19.17 -6.43 10.65
C MET A 1 -18.65 -7.11 11.92
N LEU A 2 -18.10 -6.38 12.90
CA LEU A 2 -17.77 -6.97 14.22
C LEU A 2 -19.00 -7.50 14.98
N TYR A 3 -20.14 -6.80 14.91
CA TYR A 3 -21.41 -7.23 15.53
C TYR A 3 -21.98 -8.57 15.03
N TYR A 4 -21.56 -9.05 13.85
CA TYR A 4 -22.08 -10.31 13.29
C TYR A 4 -21.29 -11.54 13.79
N ILE A 5 -20.08 -11.32 14.30
CA ILE A 5 -19.19 -12.38 14.79
C ILE A 5 -19.61 -12.84 16.18
N GLU A 6 -20.23 -11.98 16.98
CA GLU A 6 -20.61 -12.29 18.38
C GLU A 6 -21.83 -13.23 18.51
N GLN A 7 -22.62 -13.44 17.45
CA GLN A 7 -23.83 -14.28 17.53
C GLN A 7 -23.62 -15.76 17.20
N ASP A 8 -22.49 -16.11 16.60
CA ASP A 8 -22.12 -17.50 16.34
C ASP A 8 -20.89 -17.88 17.18
N SER A 9 -21.13 -18.64 18.24
CA SER A 9 -20.13 -19.06 19.22
C SER A 9 -19.00 -19.88 18.58
N ASN A 10 -19.27 -20.59 17.48
CA ASN A 10 -18.25 -21.33 16.75
C ASN A 10 -17.30 -20.41 15.99
N THR A 11 -17.86 -19.44 15.27
CA THR A 11 -17.09 -18.42 14.55
C THR A 11 -16.26 -17.57 15.53
N PHE A 12 -16.84 -17.13 16.66
CA PHE A 12 -16.11 -16.40 17.70
C PHE A 12 -14.94 -17.19 18.29
N ASN A 13 -15.13 -18.48 18.58
CA ASN A 13 -14.05 -19.35 19.08
C ASN A 13 -12.95 -19.55 18.04
N GLN A 14 -13.29 -19.75 16.78
CA GLN A 14 -12.32 -19.88 15.70
C GLN A 14 -11.52 -18.58 15.49
N TYR A 15 -12.16 -17.41 15.57
CA TYR A 15 -11.47 -16.13 15.55
C TYR A 15 -10.51 -15.98 16.73
N ASN A 16 -10.92 -16.36 17.94
CA ASN A 16 -10.05 -16.28 19.13
C ASN A 16 -8.91 -17.30 19.09
N GLU A 17 -9.13 -18.49 18.52
CA GLU A 17 -8.08 -19.49 18.31
C GLU A 17 -7.03 -18.95 17.32
N VAL A 18 -7.46 -18.41 16.18
CA VAL A 18 -6.55 -17.77 15.21
C VAL A 18 -5.82 -16.55 15.81
N MET A 19 -6.52 -15.74 16.61
CA MET A 19 -5.92 -14.58 17.28
C MET A 19 -4.99 -14.94 18.44
N SER A 20 -5.21 -16.07 19.11
CA SER A 20 -4.31 -16.58 20.17
C SER A 20 -3.06 -17.26 19.60
N VAL A 21 -3.14 -17.77 18.37
CA VAL A 21 -2.01 -18.32 17.60
C VAL A 21 -1.28 -17.23 16.79
N ALA A 22 -1.85 -16.02 16.68
CA ALA A 22 -1.23 -14.92 15.96
C ALA A 22 0.10 -14.51 16.63
N LEU A 23 1.21 -14.75 15.92
CA LEU A 23 2.57 -14.37 16.36
C LEU A 23 2.75 -12.85 16.58
N VAL A 24 1.82 -12.05 16.05
CA VAL A 24 1.86 -10.58 16.11
C VAL A 24 0.49 -10.02 16.44
N THR A 25 0.46 -8.98 17.27
CA THR A 25 -0.77 -8.28 17.63
C THR A 25 -1.19 -7.31 16.52
N ASN A 26 -2.49 -6.96 16.48
CA ASN A 26 -2.99 -5.94 15.56
C ASN A 26 -2.26 -4.59 15.72
N GLU A 27 -1.89 -4.22 16.95
CA GLU A 27 -1.13 -3.01 17.22
C GLU A 27 0.27 -3.06 16.59
N GLN A 28 0.95 -4.22 16.66
CA GLN A 28 2.24 -4.43 16.00
C GLN A 28 2.11 -4.33 14.48
N VAL A 29 1.07 -4.93 13.89
CA VAL A 29 0.80 -4.84 12.45
C VAL A 29 0.52 -3.40 12.02
N ILE A 30 -0.36 -2.69 12.75
CA ILE A 30 -0.69 -1.28 12.45
C ILE A 30 0.55 -0.40 12.59
N LYS A 31 1.39 -0.64 13.62
CA LYS A 31 2.65 0.08 13.80
C LYS A 31 3.60 -0.16 12.62
N ALA A 32 3.74 -1.40 12.17
CA ALA A 32 4.56 -1.74 11.00
C ALA A 32 4.05 -1.04 9.74
N LEU A 33 2.75 -1.15 9.43
CA LEU A 33 2.15 -0.49 8.27
C LEU A 33 2.36 1.02 8.30
N ARG A 34 2.15 1.68 9.45
CA ARG A 34 2.39 3.13 9.58
C ARG A 34 3.86 3.52 9.38
N ASN A 35 4.81 2.63 9.68
CA ASN A 35 6.23 2.89 9.49
C ASN A 35 6.64 2.76 8.03
N TYR A 36 6.09 1.78 7.31
CA TYR A 36 6.36 1.60 5.87
C TYR A 36 5.64 2.64 4.99
N ASN A 37 4.57 3.24 5.49
CA ASN A 37 3.71 4.15 4.75
C ASN A 37 3.69 5.57 5.36
N PRO A 38 4.83 6.31 5.35
CA PRO A 38 4.93 7.62 6.00
C PRO A 38 3.95 8.66 5.43
N TRP A 39 3.53 8.53 4.16
CA TRP A 39 2.52 9.41 3.54
C TRP A 39 1.14 9.34 4.19
N TRP A 40 0.85 8.30 4.99
CA TRP A 40 -0.40 8.22 5.76
C TRP A 40 -0.52 9.29 6.83
N ARG A 41 0.62 9.80 7.33
CA ARG A 41 0.66 10.88 8.33
C ARG A 41 0.91 12.23 7.68
N ASN A 42 1.84 12.27 6.74
CA ASN A 42 2.23 13.47 6.03
C ASN A 42 2.31 13.18 4.53
N PRO A 43 1.32 13.60 3.71
CA PRO A 43 1.33 13.35 2.27
C PRO A 43 2.62 13.81 1.56
N SER A 44 3.28 14.85 2.08
CA SER A 44 4.55 15.36 1.55
C SER A 44 5.73 14.40 1.77
N ALA A 45 5.62 13.40 2.64
CA ALA A 45 6.68 12.42 2.87
C ALA A 45 6.97 11.57 1.61
N ALA A 46 6.01 11.43 0.69
CA ALA A 46 6.26 10.80 -0.61
C ALA A 46 7.09 11.70 -1.55
N LYS A 47 7.03 13.04 -1.37
CA LYS A 47 7.72 14.03 -2.20
C LYS A 47 9.23 14.06 -1.97
N GLU A 48 9.68 13.67 -0.78
CA GLU A 48 11.12 13.58 -0.48
C GLU A 48 11.86 12.59 -1.39
N GLU A 49 11.14 11.56 -1.87
CA GLU A 49 11.65 10.54 -2.80
C GLU A 49 11.26 10.83 -4.28
N ASP A 50 10.46 11.87 -4.52
CA ASP A 50 10.03 12.28 -5.85
C ASP A 50 11.13 13.10 -6.54
N ARG A 51 12.02 12.40 -7.25
CA ARG A 51 13.02 13.05 -8.10
C ARG A 51 12.31 13.68 -9.31
N PRO A 52 12.66 14.91 -9.71
CA PRO A 52 11.93 15.63 -10.76
C PRO A 52 11.99 14.98 -12.15
N GLN A 53 12.89 14.02 -12.37
CA GLN A 53 13.03 13.35 -13.66
C GLN A 53 12.33 11.98 -13.65
N HIS A 54 11.33 11.85 -14.54
CA HIS A 54 10.61 10.61 -14.77
C HIS A 54 11.26 9.77 -15.88
N ARG A 55 11.41 8.46 -15.63
CA ARG A 55 11.89 7.49 -16.63
C ARG A 55 10.71 6.96 -17.45
N VAL A 56 10.97 6.37 -18.62
CA VAL A 56 9.92 5.71 -19.45
C VAL A 56 9.07 4.73 -18.63
N ALA A 57 9.71 3.92 -17.78
CA ALA A 57 9.02 2.95 -16.93
C ALA A 57 7.98 3.57 -15.97
N TYR A 58 8.15 4.83 -15.54
CA TYR A 58 7.14 5.54 -14.74
C TYR A 58 5.86 5.77 -15.54
N HIS A 59 5.97 6.31 -16.75
CA HIS A 59 4.82 6.59 -17.62
C HIS A 59 4.10 5.31 -18.05
N GLU A 60 4.86 4.27 -18.40
CA GLU A 60 4.30 2.96 -18.76
C GLU A 60 3.54 2.33 -17.60
N THR A 61 4.09 2.43 -16.38
CA THR A 61 3.44 1.89 -15.18
C THR A 61 2.12 2.61 -14.89
N LEU A 62 2.09 3.95 -14.93
CA LEU A 62 0.85 4.71 -14.77
C LEU A 62 -0.18 4.35 -15.83
N ARG A 63 0.23 4.22 -17.10
CA ARG A 63 -0.67 3.82 -18.20
C ARG A 63 -1.31 2.45 -17.94
N ILE A 64 -0.53 1.49 -17.44
CA ILE A 64 -1.03 0.14 -17.12
C ILE A 64 -1.99 0.18 -15.94
N MET A 65 -1.64 0.90 -14.86
CA MET A 65 -2.43 0.96 -13.62
C MET A 65 -3.75 1.73 -13.78
N GLN A 66 -3.76 2.80 -14.58
CA GLN A 66 -4.93 3.68 -14.79
C GLN A 66 -5.87 3.18 -15.90
N HIS A 67 -5.66 1.97 -16.40
CA HIS A 67 -6.48 1.41 -17.48
C HIS A 67 -7.94 1.22 -17.02
N LYS A 68 -8.87 1.97 -17.62
CA LYS A 68 -10.26 2.10 -17.14
C LYS A 68 -11.06 0.80 -17.09
N THR A 69 -10.80 -0.12 -18.01
CA THR A 69 -11.65 -1.32 -18.18
C THR A 69 -11.01 -2.61 -17.69
N ILE A 70 -9.70 -2.63 -17.43
CA ILE A 70 -8.97 -3.86 -17.11
C ILE A 70 -8.12 -3.58 -15.89
N ARG A 71 -8.44 -4.27 -14.79
CA ARG A 71 -7.64 -4.21 -13.57
C ARG A 71 -6.36 -5.00 -13.78
N ARG A 72 -5.23 -4.29 -13.87
CA ARG A 72 -3.90 -4.88 -14.06
C ARG A 72 -3.00 -4.56 -12.88
N PHE A 73 -2.08 -5.48 -12.61
CA PHE A 73 -0.93 -5.21 -11.76
C PHE A 73 0.26 -4.90 -12.67
N ALA A 74 1.06 -3.91 -12.31
CA ALA A 74 2.31 -3.61 -12.99
C ALA A 74 3.48 -4.20 -12.18
N VAL A 75 4.37 -4.92 -12.85
CA VAL A 75 5.56 -5.51 -12.24
C VAL A 75 6.79 -4.78 -12.76
N LEU A 76 7.46 -4.02 -11.90
CA LEU A 76 8.75 -3.40 -12.19
C LEU A 76 9.88 -4.41 -11.90
N SER A 77 10.54 -4.91 -12.94
CA SER A 77 11.67 -5.86 -12.84
C SER A 77 12.99 -5.24 -13.36
N GLY A 78 14.13 -5.83 -12.99
CA GLY A 78 15.46 -5.38 -13.43
C GLY A 78 16.53 -5.40 -12.32
N ALA A 79 17.76 -5.02 -12.65
CA ALA A 79 18.91 -5.09 -11.75
C ALA A 79 18.75 -4.25 -10.45
N ARG A 80 19.59 -4.53 -9.44
CA ARG A 80 19.60 -3.77 -8.17
C ARG A 80 19.97 -2.31 -8.45
N ARG A 81 19.35 -1.36 -7.73
CA ARG A 81 19.63 0.10 -7.80
C ARG A 81 19.33 0.80 -9.13
N VAL A 82 18.51 0.22 -10.00
CA VAL A 82 18.08 0.87 -11.26
C VAL A 82 16.95 1.90 -11.11
N GLY A 83 16.46 2.14 -9.89
CA GLY A 83 15.43 3.15 -9.60
C GLY A 83 13.98 2.63 -9.56
N LYS A 84 13.75 1.32 -9.44
CA LYS A 84 12.40 0.75 -9.32
C LYS A 84 11.61 1.31 -8.14
N THR A 85 12.23 1.37 -6.96
CA THR A 85 11.63 1.94 -5.75
C THR A 85 11.36 3.44 -5.91
N THR A 86 12.26 4.17 -6.58
CA THR A 86 12.05 5.59 -6.92
C THR A 86 10.80 5.76 -7.78
N ILE A 87 10.62 4.95 -8.82
CA ILE A 87 9.42 4.99 -9.66
C ILE A 87 8.16 4.72 -8.82
N LEU A 88 8.23 3.79 -7.86
CA LEU A 88 7.10 3.52 -6.97
C LEU A 88 6.73 4.74 -6.12
N TYR A 89 7.71 5.44 -5.52
CA TYR A 89 7.46 6.69 -4.79
C TYR A 89 6.93 7.82 -5.68
N GLN A 90 7.46 7.96 -6.90
CA GLN A 90 6.94 8.92 -7.89
C GLN A 90 5.47 8.64 -8.22
N ILE A 91 5.08 7.35 -8.33
CA ILE A 91 3.68 6.96 -8.55
C ILE A 91 2.83 7.26 -7.31
N ILE A 92 3.32 6.96 -6.10
CA ILE A 92 2.63 7.29 -4.84
C ILE A 92 2.36 8.79 -4.80
N ASN A 93 3.37 9.62 -5.07
CA ASN A 93 3.19 11.07 -5.08
C ASN A 93 2.19 11.52 -6.16
N HIS A 94 2.28 10.97 -7.37
CA HIS A 94 1.30 11.23 -8.42
C HIS A 94 -0.14 10.90 -8.00
N LEU A 95 -0.37 9.74 -7.37
CA LEU A 95 -1.70 9.35 -6.91
C LEU A 95 -2.25 10.31 -5.84
N ILE A 96 -1.40 10.71 -4.88
CA ILE A 96 -1.75 11.69 -3.84
C ILE A 96 -2.10 13.04 -4.46
N ASP A 97 -1.24 13.57 -5.36
CA ASP A 97 -1.46 14.85 -6.03
C ASP A 97 -2.73 14.83 -6.91
N ASN A 98 -3.18 13.63 -7.36
CA ASN A 98 -4.43 13.43 -8.10
C ASN A 98 -5.64 13.08 -7.20
N GLY A 99 -5.53 13.28 -5.88
CA GLY A 99 -6.66 13.19 -4.95
C GLY A 99 -6.95 11.78 -4.42
N VAL A 100 -6.09 10.79 -4.67
CA VAL A 100 -6.21 9.49 -4.01
C VAL A 100 -5.89 9.66 -2.52
N ASN A 101 -6.80 9.21 -1.66
CA ASN A 101 -6.57 9.26 -0.21
C ASN A 101 -5.26 8.50 0.13
N PRO A 102 -4.28 9.16 0.78
CA PRO A 102 -2.99 8.54 1.12
C PRO A 102 -3.12 7.21 1.88
N ARG A 103 -4.17 7.05 2.71
CA ARG A 103 -4.43 5.82 3.48
C ARG A 103 -4.90 4.64 2.62
N ASN A 104 -5.24 4.87 1.36
CA ASN A 104 -5.59 3.84 0.39
C ASN A 104 -4.39 3.36 -0.43
N ILE A 105 -3.20 3.92 -0.19
CA ILE A 105 -1.96 3.58 -0.89
C ILE A 105 -1.03 2.85 0.09
N PHE A 106 -0.63 1.62 -0.26
CA PHE A 106 0.15 0.73 0.59
C PHE A 106 1.46 0.34 -0.10
N TYR A 107 2.53 0.28 0.66
CA TYR A 107 3.84 -0.31 0.33
C TYR A 107 4.13 -1.46 1.28
#